data_AF-D8JCE2-F1
#
_entry.id   AF-D8JCE2-F1
#
_cell.length_a   1.000
_cell.length_b   1.000
_cell.length_c   1.000
_cell.angle_alpha   90.00
_cell.angle_beta   90.00
_cell.angle_gamma   90.00
#
_symmetry.space_group_name_H-M   'P 1'
#
loop_
_entity.id
_entity.type
_entity.pdbx_description
1 polymer ?
#
loop_
_entity_poly.entity_id
_entity_poly.type
_entity_poly.pdbx_seq_one_letter_code
_entity_poly.pdbx_strand_id
1 'polypeptide(L)'
;MLDVIAGYDPEDPSTAKGVEHIPDSYTDYLNPTGLDGARIGILRTVFSSGPESDPVVEVAEEAIGDLKALGAKTIEVDAEIDVDELIDSFYVGNFEQQERFNEYLDSLGSGAPIETFEDFVEADEYHESLESGLQAALEIESPTDEPEYFKRLYRRNQFIERLYDIMAADELDAFFFPHQKQLVAEIGDDQ
;
A
#
# COMPACT_ATOMS: atom_id res chain seq x y z
N MET A 1 -8.50 1.22 18.91
CA MET A 1 -7.30 0.44 18.49
C MET A 1 -6.21 1.40 18.07
N LEU A 2 -6.46 2.29 17.10
CA LEU A 2 -5.53 3.36 16.72
C LEU A 2 -5.07 4.23 17.90
N ASP A 3 -5.96 4.59 18.83
CA ASP A 3 -5.60 5.36 20.05
C ASP A 3 -4.51 4.70 20.92
N VAL A 4 -4.32 3.38 20.77
CA VAL A 4 -3.36 2.59 21.56
C VAL A 4 -2.06 2.36 20.80
N ILE A 5 -2.12 2.22 19.47
CA ILE A 5 -0.96 1.85 18.65
C ILE A 5 -0.28 3.03 17.95
N ALA A 6 -0.98 4.16 17.77
CA ALA A 6 -0.39 5.34 17.16
C ALA A 6 0.54 6.05 18.17
N GLY A 7 1.78 6.28 17.78
CA GLY A 7 2.77 6.93 18.63
C GLY A 7 4.12 7.09 17.95
N TYR A 8 4.98 7.88 18.58
CA TYR A 8 6.39 7.95 18.21
C TYR A 8 7.13 6.74 18.78
N ASP A 9 7.92 6.10 17.93
CA ASP A 9 8.86 5.05 18.31
C ASP A 9 10.29 5.55 18.02
N PRO A 10 11.16 5.68 19.03
CA PRO A 10 12.56 6.06 18.82
C PRO A 10 13.36 5.00 18.04
N GLU A 11 12.91 3.75 17.98
CA GLU A 11 13.53 2.68 17.20
C GLU A 11 13.05 2.67 15.74
N ASP A 12 11.96 3.37 15.43
CA ASP A 12 11.46 3.58 14.06
C ASP A 12 11.35 5.08 13.72
N PRO A 13 12.39 5.66 13.09
CA PRO A 13 12.39 7.07 12.67
C PRO A 13 11.24 7.46 11.73
N SER A 14 10.59 6.50 11.05
CA SER A 14 9.46 6.78 10.16
C SER A 14 8.25 7.33 10.92
N THR A 15 8.08 6.92 12.19
CA THR A 15 6.99 7.37 13.07
C THR A 15 7.06 8.86 13.41
N ALA A 16 8.24 9.49 13.29
CA ALA A 16 8.41 10.93 13.53
C ALA A 16 7.53 11.80 12.61
N LYS A 17 7.24 11.32 11.39
CA LYS A 17 6.40 12.03 10.41
C LYS A 17 4.94 12.16 10.87
N GLY A 18 4.48 11.26 11.75
CA GLY A 18 3.10 11.21 12.20
C GLY A 18 2.81 12.03 13.46
N VAL A 19 3.83 12.48 14.19
CA VAL A 19 3.67 13.06 15.55
C VAL A 19 2.68 14.23 15.59
N GLU A 20 2.70 15.10 14.59
CA GLU A 20 1.80 16.26 14.52
C GLU A 20 0.38 15.91 14.02
N HIS A 21 0.14 14.64 13.65
CA HIS A 21 -1.09 14.16 13.04
C HIS A 21 -1.85 13.15 13.92
N ILE A 22 -1.37 12.88 15.14
CA ILE A 22 -2.05 11.99 16.09
C ILE A 22 -3.03 12.83 16.93
N PRO A 23 -4.36 12.58 16.84
CA PRO A 23 -5.34 13.26 17.67
C PRO A 23 -5.37 12.70 19.10
N ASP A 24 -6.06 13.39 20.01
CA ASP A 24 -6.32 12.88 21.38
C ASP A 24 -7.07 11.53 21.37
N SER A 25 -8.02 11.38 20.44
CA SER A 25 -8.68 10.12 20.12
C SER A 25 -9.17 10.10 18.68
N TYR A 26 -8.99 8.99 17.98
CA TYR A 26 -9.56 8.78 16.65
C TYR A 26 -11.09 8.63 16.72
N THR A 27 -11.65 8.28 17.89
CA THR A 27 -13.11 8.20 18.07
C THR A 27 -13.80 9.56 17.96
N ASP A 28 -13.07 10.65 18.17
CA ASP A 28 -13.61 12.01 18.10
C ASP A 28 -14.01 12.40 16.67
N TYR A 29 -13.48 11.67 15.68
CA TYR A 29 -13.83 11.83 14.26
C TYR A 29 -14.99 10.93 13.81
N LEU A 30 -15.59 10.13 14.70
CA LEU A 30 -16.77 9.33 14.37
C LEU A 30 -18.00 10.23 14.24
N ASN A 31 -18.25 10.67 13.02
CA ASN A 31 -19.35 11.56 12.68
C ASN A 31 -20.38 10.84 11.79
N PRO A 32 -21.61 10.59 12.26
CA PRO A 32 -22.65 9.92 11.46
C PRO A 32 -23.05 10.72 10.21
N THR A 33 -22.75 12.01 10.15
CA THR A 33 -22.98 12.86 8.98
C THR A 33 -21.67 13.33 8.35
N GLY A 34 -20.56 12.63 8.58
CA GLY A 34 -19.22 13.03 8.12
C GLY A 34 -19.07 13.10 6.59
N LEU A 35 -19.99 12.46 5.85
CA LEU A 35 -20.02 12.49 4.39
C LEU A 35 -20.79 13.68 3.81
N ASP A 36 -21.58 14.41 4.60
CA ASP A 36 -22.36 15.55 4.10
C ASP A 36 -21.40 16.67 3.64
N GLY A 37 -21.37 16.90 2.32
CA GLY A 37 -20.49 17.88 1.70
C GLY A 37 -19.07 17.39 1.37
N ALA A 38 -18.68 16.17 1.81
CA ALA A 38 -17.38 15.59 1.52
C ALA A 38 -17.16 15.43 0.01
N ARG A 39 -15.93 15.63 -0.46
CA ARG A 39 -15.55 15.58 -1.88
C ARG A 39 -14.67 14.37 -2.13
N ILE A 40 -15.21 13.37 -2.82
CA ILE A 40 -14.56 12.07 -3.00
C ILE A 40 -14.20 11.87 -4.48
N GLY A 41 -12.91 11.74 -4.78
CA GLY A 41 -12.41 11.46 -6.12
C GLY A 41 -12.51 9.98 -6.47
N ILE A 42 -13.27 9.62 -7.50
CA ILE A 42 -13.41 8.24 -7.98
C ILE A 42 -12.32 7.96 -9.01
N LEU A 43 -11.38 7.09 -8.68
CA LEU A 43 -10.28 6.67 -9.58
C LEU A 43 -10.76 5.57 -10.53
N ARG A 44 -11.53 5.95 -11.55
CA ARG A 44 -12.16 5.00 -12.50
C ARG A 44 -11.16 4.10 -13.22
N THR A 45 -9.95 4.59 -13.49
CA THR A 45 -8.87 3.84 -14.16
C THR A 45 -8.38 2.62 -13.36
N VAL A 46 -8.64 2.57 -12.05
CA VAL A 46 -8.26 1.44 -11.18
C VAL A 46 -9.32 0.31 -11.24
N PHE A 47 -10.52 0.59 -11.75
CA PHE A 47 -11.57 -0.42 -11.84
C PHE A 47 -11.20 -1.42 -12.94
N SER A 48 -11.24 -2.71 -12.60
CA SER A 48 -11.03 -3.79 -13.57
C SER A 48 -12.32 -4.07 -14.34
N SER A 49 -12.19 -4.74 -15.49
CA SER A 49 -13.32 -5.09 -16.36
C SER A 49 -13.25 -6.55 -16.73
N GLY A 50 -14.38 -7.26 -16.69
CA GLY A 50 -14.46 -8.66 -17.05
C GLY A 50 -15.35 -9.43 -16.07
N PRO A 51 -15.85 -10.61 -16.45
CA PRO A 51 -16.77 -11.40 -15.62
C PRO A 51 -16.26 -11.69 -14.20
N GLU A 52 -14.94 -11.83 -14.04
CA GLU A 52 -14.28 -12.02 -12.75
C GLU A 52 -14.27 -10.78 -11.85
N SER A 53 -14.27 -9.58 -12.47
CA SER A 53 -14.25 -8.29 -11.76
C SER A 53 -15.65 -7.72 -11.53
N ASP A 54 -16.64 -8.13 -12.34
CA ASP A 54 -18.01 -7.61 -12.29
C ASP A 54 -18.61 -7.59 -10.86
N PRO A 55 -18.45 -8.64 -10.01
CA PRO A 55 -18.98 -8.60 -8.64
C PRO A 55 -18.35 -7.51 -7.77
N VAL A 56 -17.04 -7.25 -7.95
CA VAL A 56 -16.34 -6.21 -7.19
C VAL A 56 -16.75 -4.82 -7.68
N VAL A 57 -16.87 -4.66 -9.00
CA VAL A 57 -17.33 -3.40 -9.61
C VAL A 57 -18.76 -3.08 -9.17
N GLU A 58 -19.67 -4.07 -9.13
CA GLU A 58 -21.05 -3.87 -8.69
C GLU A 58 -21.12 -3.34 -7.25
N VAL A 59 -20.37 -3.95 -6.32
CA VAL A 59 -20.28 -3.48 -4.92
C VAL A 59 -19.66 -2.09 -4.83
N ALA A 60 -18.64 -1.80 -5.65
CA ALA A 60 -18.02 -0.48 -5.68
C ALA A 60 -18.99 0.61 -6.18
N GLU A 61 -19.82 0.31 -7.19
CA GLU A 61 -20.86 1.22 -7.66
C GLU A 61 -21.97 1.43 -6.63
N GLU A 62 -22.38 0.38 -5.92
CA GLU A 62 -23.33 0.49 -4.80
C GLU A 62 -22.77 1.42 -3.72
N ALA A 63 -21.51 1.23 -3.32
CA ALA A 63 -20.84 2.09 -2.34
C ALA A 63 -20.74 3.56 -2.82
N ILE A 64 -20.46 3.81 -4.11
CA ILE A 64 -20.50 5.17 -4.68
C ILE A 64 -21.91 5.77 -4.60
N GLY A 65 -22.94 4.95 -4.81
CA GLY A 65 -24.35 5.33 -4.63
C GLY A 65 -24.64 5.74 -3.18
N ASP A 66 -24.18 4.97 -2.21
CA ASP A 66 -24.34 5.24 -0.78
C ASP A 66 -23.62 6.52 -0.36
N LEU A 67 -22.39 6.75 -0.84
CA LEU A 67 -21.65 8.00 -0.60
C LEU A 67 -22.46 9.22 -1.04
N LYS A 68 -23.05 9.18 -2.24
CA LYS A 68 -23.92 10.25 -2.77
C LYS A 68 -25.18 10.41 -1.93
N ALA A 69 -25.83 9.32 -1.56
CA ALA A 69 -27.06 9.33 -0.76
C ALA A 69 -26.83 9.93 0.65
N LEU A 70 -25.63 9.76 1.18
CA LEU A 70 -25.18 10.34 2.46
C LEU A 70 -24.67 11.79 2.35
N GLY A 71 -24.72 12.39 1.15
CA GLY A 71 -24.42 13.81 0.93
C GLY A 71 -23.03 14.12 0.36
N ALA A 72 -22.22 13.10 0.04
CA ALA A 72 -20.92 13.31 -0.57
C ALA A 72 -21.04 13.72 -2.05
N LYS A 73 -20.13 14.59 -2.47
CA LYS A 73 -19.89 14.95 -3.86
C LYS A 73 -18.83 14.02 -4.43
N THR A 74 -19.24 13.11 -5.31
CA THR A 74 -18.30 12.23 -6.02
C THR A 74 -17.84 12.91 -7.32
N ILE A 75 -16.54 12.92 -7.57
CA ILE A 75 -15.92 13.54 -8.74
C ILE A 75 -15.13 12.46 -9.46
N GLU A 76 -15.36 12.28 -10.76
CA GLU A 76 -14.53 11.35 -11.54
C GLU A 76 -13.16 11.98 -11.75
N VAL A 77 -12.12 11.24 -11.37
CA VAL A 77 -10.74 11.69 -11.43
C VAL A 77 -10.01 10.81 -12.44
N ASP A 78 -9.44 11.47 -13.46
CA ASP A 78 -8.42 10.85 -14.29
C ASP A 78 -7.05 11.21 -13.73
N ALA A 79 -6.47 10.24 -13.03
CA ALA A 79 -5.13 10.35 -12.47
C ALA A 79 -4.10 9.62 -13.34
N GLU A 80 -4.41 9.23 -14.59
CA GLU A 80 -3.51 8.48 -15.49
C GLU A 80 -2.77 7.35 -14.75
N ILE A 81 -3.54 6.47 -14.11
CA ILE A 81 -3.02 5.35 -13.31
C ILE A 81 -3.06 4.09 -14.15
N ASP A 82 -1.89 3.48 -14.35
CA ASP A 82 -1.73 2.09 -14.77
C ASP A 82 -1.20 1.28 -13.59
N VAL A 83 -2.06 0.50 -12.95
CA VAL A 83 -1.73 -0.23 -11.70
C VAL A 83 -0.56 -1.18 -11.90
N ASP A 84 -0.50 -1.85 -13.04
CA ASP A 84 0.54 -2.85 -13.31
C ASP A 84 1.90 -2.15 -13.53
N GLU A 85 1.90 -1.00 -14.22
CA GLU A 85 3.10 -0.14 -14.32
C GLU A 85 3.56 0.38 -12.94
N LEU A 86 2.65 0.77 -12.06
CA LEU A 86 3.02 1.22 -10.71
C LEU A 86 3.69 0.11 -9.91
N ILE A 87 3.17 -1.13 -9.98
CA ILE A 87 3.76 -2.30 -9.31
C ILE A 87 5.18 -2.52 -9.83
N ASP A 88 5.36 -2.59 -11.14
CA ASP A 88 6.66 -2.87 -11.76
C ASP A 88 7.68 -1.76 -11.52
N SER A 89 7.25 -0.51 -11.48
CA SER A 89 8.14 0.65 -11.46
C SER A 89 8.38 1.26 -10.08
N PHE A 90 7.51 1.01 -9.08
CA PHE A 90 7.63 1.60 -7.74
C PHE A 90 7.97 0.59 -6.65
N TYR A 91 7.75 -0.70 -6.88
CA TYR A 91 8.03 -1.72 -5.88
C TYR A 91 9.54 -1.81 -5.62
N VAL A 92 9.93 -1.68 -4.36
CA VAL A 92 11.34 -1.75 -3.94
C VAL A 92 11.62 -2.89 -2.95
N GLY A 93 10.61 -3.70 -2.61
CA GLY A 93 10.73 -4.73 -1.58
C GLY A 93 11.91 -5.67 -1.81
N ASN A 94 12.10 -6.14 -3.05
CA ASN A 94 13.22 -7.04 -3.37
C ASN A 94 14.61 -6.42 -3.15
N PHE A 95 14.75 -5.09 -3.28
CA PHE A 95 16.02 -4.41 -3.00
C PHE A 95 16.32 -4.36 -1.50
N GLU A 96 15.28 -4.18 -0.70
CA GLU A 96 15.38 -4.00 0.76
C GLU A 96 15.30 -5.33 1.52
N GLN A 97 14.80 -6.40 0.90
CA GLN A 97 14.42 -7.63 1.55
C GLN A 97 15.56 -8.24 2.36
N GLN A 98 16.73 -8.46 1.76
CA GLN A 98 17.85 -9.11 2.43
C GLN A 98 18.38 -8.27 3.60
N GLU A 99 18.66 -6.99 3.35
CA GLU A 99 19.16 -6.06 4.37
C GLU A 99 18.20 -5.96 5.56
N ARG A 100 16.90 -5.72 5.31
CA ARG A 100 15.88 -5.58 6.36
C ARG A 100 15.60 -6.87 7.11
N PHE A 101 15.61 -8.00 6.42
CA PHE A 101 15.39 -9.30 7.06
C PHE A 101 16.56 -9.64 7.99
N ASN A 102 17.80 -9.40 7.56
CA ASN A 102 18.98 -9.60 8.41
C ASN A 102 18.99 -8.65 9.62
N GLU A 103 18.67 -7.36 9.44
CA GLU A 103 18.53 -6.41 10.55
C GLU A 103 17.49 -6.89 11.58
N TYR A 104 16.37 -7.44 11.11
CA TYR A 104 15.37 -8.04 11.99
C TYR A 104 15.91 -9.26 12.74
N LEU A 105 16.57 -10.20 12.06
CA LEU A 105 17.15 -11.39 12.72
C LEU A 105 18.21 -11.01 13.76
N ASP A 106 19.09 -10.07 13.42
CA ASP A 106 20.10 -9.52 14.33
C ASP A 106 19.46 -8.92 15.59
N SER A 107 18.32 -8.23 15.45
CA SER A 107 17.58 -7.64 16.57
C SER A 107 17.03 -8.69 17.56
N LEU A 108 16.79 -9.92 17.10
CA LEU A 108 16.35 -11.04 17.95
C LEU A 108 17.50 -11.66 18.76
N GLY A 109 18.76 -11.39 18.39
CA GLY A 109 19.95 -11.94 19.01
C GLY A 109 19.91 -13.47 19.08
N SER A 110 20.24 -14.05 20.24
CA SER A 110 20.24 -15.52 20.42
C SER A 110 18.85 -16.19 20.33
N GLY A 111 17.78 -15.41 20.18
CA GLY A 111 16.43 -15.91 19.96
C GLY A 111 16.08 -16.14 18.49
N ALA A 112 16.93 -15.69 17.56
CA ALA A 112 16.70 -15.89 16.13
C ALA A 112 16.76 -17.40 15.78
N PRO A 113 15.79 -17.94 15.02
CA PRO A 113 15.80 -19.35 14.64
C PRO A 113 16.80 -19.67 13.51
N ILE A 114 17.23 -18.64 12.77
CA ILE A 114 18.21 -18.64 11.68
C ILE A 114 19.02 -17.35 11.76
N GLU A 115 20.20 -17.29 11.16
CA GLU A 115 21.11 -16.13 11.28
C GLU A 115 20.88 -15.12 10.17
N THR A 116 20.54 -15.58 8.95
CA THR A 116 20.44 -14.73 7.77
C THR A 116 19.25 -15.03 6.87
N PHE A 117 18.95 -14.10 5.97
CA PHE A 117 18.04 -14.30 4.85
C PHE A 117 18.53 -15.40 3.88
N GLU A 118 19.84 -15.60 3.74
CA GLU A 118 20.39 -16.71 2.97
C GLU A 118 20.01 -18.05 3.61
N ASP A 119 20.15 -18.19 4.93
CA ASP A 119 19.70 -19.39 5.65
C ASP A 119 18.20 -19.64 5.47
N PHE A 120 17.38 -18.57 5.43
CA PHE A 120 15.94 -18.68 5.17
C PHE A 120 15.66 -19.28 3.79
N VAL A 121 16.36 -18.81 2.77
CA VAL A 121 16.19 -19.29 1.40
C VAL A 121 16.73 -20.71 1.24
N GLU A 122 17.88 -21.03 1.86
CA GLU A 122 18.45 -22.38 1.83
C GLU A 122 17.60 -23.43 2.57
N ALA A 123 16.81 -23.00 3.57
CA ALA A 123 15.91 -23.90 4.27
C ALA A 123 14.78 -24.44 3.37
N ASP A 124 14.44 -23.73 2.29
CA ASP A 124 13.43 -24.13 1.29
C ASP A 124 12.04 -24.44 1.92
N GLU A 125 11.73 -23.80 3.06
CA GLU A 125 10.44 -23.93 3.78
C GLU A 125 9.42 -22.86 3.37
N TYR A 126 9.47 -22.42 2.11
CA TYR A 126 8.53 -21.46 1.52
C TYR A 126 7.73 -22.11 0.37
N HIS A 127 6.64 -21.45 -0.04
CA HIS A 127 5.86 -21.90 -1.19
C HIS A 127 6.61 -21.61 -2.51
N GLU A 128 6.56 -22.50 -3.49
CA GLU A 128 7.31 -22.40 -4.77
C GLU A 128 7.10 -21.06 -5.51
N SER A 129 5.93 -20.43 -5.33
CA SER A 129 5.63 -19.13 -5.92
C SER A 129 6.55 -17.99 -5.43
N LEU A 130 7.18 -18.15 -4.26
CA LEU A 130 8.09 -17.15 -3.70
C LEU A 130 9.54 -17.34 -4.17
N GLU A 131 9.89 -18.52 -4.68
CA GLU A 131 11.29 -18.90 -4.94
C GLU A 131 12.01 -17.89 -5.83
N SER A 132 11.41 -17.53 -6.97
CA SER A 132 12.03 -16.59 -7.92
C SER A 132 12.29 -15.21 -7.31
N GLY A 133 11.37 -14.70 -6.48
CA GLY A 133 11.51 -13.42 -5.81
C GLY A 133 12.57 -13.45 -4.72
N LEU A 134 12.64 -14.54 -3.96
CA LEU A 134 13.65 -14.75 -2.92
C LEU A 134 15.06 -14.87 -3.51
N GLN A 135 15.23 -15.66 -4.58
CA GLN A 135 16.49 -15.80 -5.29
C GLN A 135 16.94 -14.46 -5.90
N ALA A 136 16.02 -13.69 -6.51
CA ALA A 136 16.34 -12.37 -7.04
C ALA A 136 16.76 -11.38 -5.94
N ALA A 137 16.19 -11.48 -4.74
CA ALA A 137 16.58 -10.64 -3.61
C ALA A 137 17.99 -10.99 -3.08
N LEU A 138 18.41 -12.26 -3.13
CA LEU A 138 19.77 -12.67 -2.73
C LEU A 138 20.87 -12.09 -3.62
N GLU A 139 20.55 -11.71 -4.86
CA GLU A 139 21.52 -11.10 -5.77
C GLU A 139 21.82 -9.62 -5.42
N ILE A 140 21.07 -9.03 -4.47
CA ILE A 140 21.17 -7.61 -4.08
C ILE A 140 21.74 -7.50 -2.67
N GLU A 141 23.04 -7.19 -2.56
CA GLU A 141 23.71 -7.04 -1.25
C GLU A 141 23.20 -5.82 -0.45
N SER A 142 22.92 -4.70 -1.13
CA SER A 142 22.32 -3.51 -0.51
C SER A 142 21.49 -2.70 -1.54
N PRO A 143 20.33 -2.13 -1.16
CA PRO A 143 19.57 -1.23 -2.02
C PRO A 143 20.39 -0.04 -2.53
N THR A 144 21.36 0.41 -1.73
CA THR A 144 22.11 1.64 -2.03
C THR A 144 23.16 1.48 -3.12
N ASP A 145 23.52 0.25 -3.46
CA ASP A 145 24.39 -0.08 -4.59
C ASP A 145 23.63 -0.12 -5.92
N GLU A 146 22.30 -0.11 -5.87
CA GLU A 146 21.41 -0.28 -7.02
C GLU A 146 20.84 1.07 -7.50
N PRO A 147 21.28 1.62 -8.66
CA PRO A 147 20.75 2.89 -9.16
C PRO A 147 19.24 2.84 -9.48
N GLU A 148 18.71 1.65 -9.80
CA GLU A 148 17.28 1.50 -10.06
C GLU A 148 16.45 1.71 -8.78
N TYR A 149 16.93 1.29 -7.61
CA TYR A 149 16.27 1.52 -6.32
C TYR A 149 15.89 3.00 -6.15
N PHE A 150 16.85 3.91 -6.30
CA PHE A 150 16.62 5.35 -6.19
C PHE A 150 15.69 5.90 -7.28
N LYS A 151 15.73 5.37 -8.50
CA LYS A 151 14.81 5.78 -9.57
C LYS A 151 13.38 5.38 -9.26
N ARG A 152 13.15 4.18 -8.72
CA ARG A 152 11.82 3.71 -8.29
C ARG A 152 11.26 4.59 -7.18
N LEU A 153 12.07 4.89 -6.16
CA LEU A 153 11.70 5.84 -5.09
C LEU A 153 11.36 7.23 -5.64
N TYR A 154 12.15 7.73 -6.59
CA TYR A 154 11.91 9.03 -7.21
C TYR A 154 10.59 9.06 -7.98
N ARG A 155 10.33 8.06 -8.84
CA ARG A 155 9.05 7.94 -9.58
C ARG A 155 7.85 7.85 -8.63
N ARG A 156 7.97 7.06 -7.56
CA ARG A 156 6.93 6.93 -6.52
C ARG A 156 6.61 8.28 -5.87
N ASN A 157 7.62 9.07 -5.52
CA ASN A 157 7.41 10.40 -4.93
C ASN A 157 6.77 11.37 -5.92
N GLN A 158 7.19 11.36 -7.20
CA GLN A 158 6.53 12.18 -8.24
C GLN A 158 5.06 11.82 -8.42
N PHE A 159 4.73 10.53 -8.34
CA PHE A 159 3.34 10.07 -8.40
C PHE A 159 2.52 10.55 -7.20
N ILE A 160 3.08 10.48 -5.98
CA ILE A 160 2.44 11.00 -4.76
C ILE A 160 2.21 12.52 -4.88
N GLU A 161 3.18 13.28 -5.38
CA GLU A 161 3.02 14.73 -5.64
C GLU A 161 1.87 15.00 -6.63
N ARG A 162 1.78 14.23 -7.73
CA ARG A 162 0.66 14.34 -8.68
C ARG A 162 -0.69 14.07 -8.02
N LEU A 163 -0.78 13.06 -7.14
CA LEU A 163 -2.02 12.79 -6.41
C LEU A 163 -2.41 13.96 -5.50
N TYR A 164 -1.45 14.57 -4.81
CA TYR A 164 -1.72 15.76 -4.00
C TYR A 164 -2.16 16.96 -4.84
N ASP A 165 -1.56 17.18 -6.01
CA ASP A 165 -1.98 18.24 -6.93
C ASP A 165 -3.43 18.04 -7.40
N ILE A 166 -3.82 16.81 -7.73
CA ILE A 166 -5.20 16.47 -8.09
C ILE A 166 -6.15 16.72 -6.92
N MET A 167 -5.79 16.26 -5.71
CA MET A 167 -6.61 16.53 -4.51
C MET A 167 -6.78 18.02 -4.27
N ALA A 168 -5.71 18.81 -4.43
CA ALA A 168 -5.78 20.26 -4.25
C ALA A 168 -6.61 20.95 -5.35
N ALA A 169 -6.46 20.54 -6.61
CA ALA A 169 -7.17 21.14 -7.75
C ALA A 169 -8.68 20.95 -7.67
N ASP A 170 -9.12 19.76 -7.27
CA ASP A 170 -10.54 19.41 -7.16
C ASP A 170 -11.08 19.52 -5.72
N GLU A 171 -10.28 20.05 -4.79
CA GLU A 171 -10.61 20.16 -3.36
C GLU A 171 -11.10 18.82 -2.78
N LEU A 172 -10.43 17.72 -3.09
CA LEU A 172 -10.82 16.38 -2.66
C LEU A 172 -10.40 16.13 -1.21
N ASP A 173 -11.30 15.50 -0.45
CA ASP A 173 -11.02 15.00 0.89
C ASP A 173 -10.39 13.61 0.87
N ALA A 174 -10.75 12.79 -0.13
CA ALA A 174 -10.23 11.43 -0.30
C ALA A 174 -10.39 10.90 -1.73
N PHE A 175 -9.66 9.83 -2.05
CA PHE A 175 -9.90 9.01 -3.24
C PHE A 175 -10.68 7.74 -2.89
N PHE A 176 -11.47 7.26 -3.83
CA PHE A 176 -12.18 5.98 -3.77
C PHE A 176 -11.78 5.10 -4.96
N PHE A 177 -11.45 3.85 -4.65
CA PHE A 177 -11.17 2.79 -5.61
C PHE A 177 -11.41 1.41 -4.97
N PRO A 178 -11.72 0.36 -5.74
CA PRO A 178 -11.85 -1.00 -5.22
C PRO A 178 -10.51 -1.51 -4.68
N HIS A 179 -10.54 -2.18 -3.53
CA HIS A 179 -9.32 -2.71 -2.91
C HIS A 179 -8.69 -3.87 -3.70
N GLN A 180 -9.50 -4.69 -4.35
CA GLN A 180 -9.08 -5.85 -5.14
C GLN A 180 -9.75 -5.79 -6.52
N LYS A 181 -9.16 -6.46 -7.52
CA LYS A 181 -9.72 -6.53 -8.89
C LYS A 181 -10.86 -7.55 -8.98
N GLN A 182 -10.79 -8.63 -8.21
CA GLN A 182 -11.69 -9.78 -8.24
C GLN A 182 -11.98 -10.30 -6.82
N LEU A 183 -12.90 -11.27 -6.70
CA LEU A 183 -13.14 -11.97 -5.44
C LEU A 183 -11.92 -12.78 -5.01
N VAL A 184 -11.83 -13.06 -3.71
CA VAL A 184 -10.71 -13.83 -3.13
C VAL A 184 -10.47 -15.13 -3.88
N ALA A 185 -9.21 -15.35 -4.29
CA ALA A 185 -8.79 -16.59 -4.92
C ALA A 185 -8.86 -17.76 -3.92
N GLU A 186 -8.96 -18.99 -4.43
CA GLU A 186 -8.82 -20.18 -3.59
C GLU A 186 -7.38 -20.29 -3.06
N ILE A 187 -7.19 -21.01 -1.95
CA ILE A 187 -5.86 -21.17 -1.36
C ILE A 187 -4.95 -21.92 -2.34
N GLY A 188 -3.86 -21.27 -2.75
CA GLY A 188 -2.86 -21.82 -3.67
C GLY A 188 -2.95 -21.28 -5.09
N ASP A 189 -4.01 -20.54 -5.43
CA ASP A 189 -4.12 -19.84 -6.70
C ASP A 189 -3.49 -18.43 -6.62
N ASP A 190 -3.03 -17.93 -7.76
CA ASP A 190 -2.55 -16.56 -7.90
C ASP A 190 -3.71 -15.56 -7.72
N GLN A 191 -3.47 -14.46 -6.99
CA GLN A 191 -4.45 -13.38 -6.75
C GLN A 191 -4.36 -12.24 -7.77
#